data_AF-A0A3C2DFK0-F1
#
_entry.id   AF-A0A3C2DFK0-F1
#
_cell.length_a   1.000
_cell.length_b   1.000
_cell.length_c   1.000
_cell.angle_alpha   90.00
_cell.angle_beta   90.00
_cell.angle_gamma   90.00
#
_symmetry.space_group_name_H-M   'P 1'
#
loop_
_entity.id
_entity.type
_entity.pdbx_description
1 polymer ?
#
loop_
_entity_poly.entity_id
_entity_poly.type
_entity_poly.pdbx_seq_one_letter_code
_entity_poly.pdbx_strand_id
1 'polypeptide(L)'
;MSDSIVRTGAHLIGGDWSSQAPGGIAVSGNPARPDEPVGEFPLGDASTAAEAVTAAVEAQEAWAGAGFSSRARVLEKAAVLFDERAEELALLCTLEEGKTLPESRGEAMMSAETCRYQAGLAKTSTERIFPSNNPGETIRTVRAPLGVVGVITPWNFPLMIPVWKIAPALVSGNSVVWKPASNTPLSAVAIASVFTDAGLPPGVLNLVLGPGSMGGELVADDRVDGVTFTGSVSVGQGIRDVVTARNGRVQLELGGHNPCIVFGDADLDVAVAGVVNGAMGATGQKCTATRRIIAVGGVHDELVDRLAAAVTSLQVGDGQNPETAIGPLVSAGARAEVTEAVNQAQAEGAETIAVTEGTPDGPCYFAPTLLA
;
A
#
# COMPACT_ATOMS: atom_id res chain seq x y z
N MET A 1 -24.94 4.96 9.15
CA MET A 1 -23.56 4.46 8.96
C MET A 1 -23.31 3.41 10.03
N SER A 2 -22.64 2.30 9.69
CA SER A 2 -22.40 1.17 10.62
C SER A 2 -21.56 1.61 11.83
N ASP A 3 -21.94 1.19 13.04
CA ASP A 3 -21.14 1.33 14.27
C ASP A 3 -19.84 0.49 14.25
N SER A 4 -19.62 -0.30 13.20
CA SER A 4 -18.44 -1.17 13.06
C SER A 4 -17.19 -0.45 12.54
N ILE A 5 -17.30 0.73 11.93
CA ILE A 5 -16.14 1.39 11.30
C ILE A 5 -15.27 2.06 12.37
N VAL A 6 -13.97 1.73 12.40
CA VAL A 6 -12.98 2.39 13.26
C VAL A 6 -12.94 3.88 12.93
N ARG A 7 -13.32 4.73 13.89
CA ARG A 7 -13.27 6.21 13.78
C ARG A 7 -12.20 6.87 14.65
N THR A 8 -11.60 6.11 15.55
CA THR A 8 -10.52 6.59 16.43
C THR A 8 -9.30 5.72 16.18
N GLY A 9 -8.29 6.30 15.56
CA GLY A 9 -7.01 5.67 15.35
C GLY A 9 -6.22 5.56 16.64
N ALA A 10 -5.28 4.62 16.65
CA ALA A 10 -4.41 4.38 17.79
C ALA A 10 -3.06 3.84 17.31
N HIS A 11 -2.00 4.15 18.06
CA HIS A 11 -0.77 3.41 18.01
C HIS A 11 -1.00 1.99 18.55
N LEU A 12 -0.30 1.00 18.02
CA LEU A 12 -0.15 -0.32 18.63
C LEU A 12 1.32 -0.48 19.01
N ILE A 13 1.65 -0.50 20.29
CA ILE A 13 3.03 -0.64 20.76
C ILE A 13 3.07 -1.68 21.87
N GLY A 14 3.86 -2.73 21.72
CA GLY A 14 3.97 -3.76 22.76
C GLY A 14 2.66 -4.48 23.08
N GLY A 15 1.68 -4.47 22.17
CA GLY A 15 0.34 -5.02 22.39
C GLY A 15 -0.70 -4.04 22.93
N ASP A 16 -0.29 -2.84 23.35
CA ASP A 16 -1.17 -1.81 23.88
C ASP A 16 -1.61 -0.83 22.79
N TRP A 17 -2.88 -0.43 22.85
CA TRP A 17 -3.48 0.56 21.96
C TRP A 17 -3.53 1.93 22.64
N SER A 18 -2.93 2.95 22.03
CA SER A 18 -3.00 4.33 22.52
C SER A 18 -3.52 5.29 21.47
N SER A 19 -4.63 5.96 21.76
CA SER A 19 -5.19 7.04 20.95
C SER A 19 -4.65 8.43 21.32
N GLN A 20 -3.62 8.49 22.17
CA GLN A 20 -2.98 9.72 22.64
C GLN A 20 -1.50 9.70 22.26
N ALA A 21 -0.97 10.84 21.83
CA ALA A 21 0.44 10.99 21.51
C ALA A 21 0.95 12.42 21.72
N PRO A 22 2.27 12.62 21.89
CA PRO A 22 2.88 13.93 22.14
C PRO A 22 2.59 14.97 21.05
N GLY A 23 2.42 14.55 19.79
CA GLY A 23 2.12 15.43 18.66
C GLY A 23 0.66 15.83 18.52
N GLY A 24 -0.21 15.43 19.45
CA GLY A 24 -1.65 15.73 19.43
C GLY A 24 -2.45 14.78 18.53
N ILE A 25 -3.59 15.26 18.05
CA ILE A 25 -4.56 14.50 17.24
C ILE A 25 -4.68 15.15 15.87
N ALA A 26 -4.71 14.35 14.81
CA ALA A 26 -4.98 14.75 13.43
C ALA A 26 -6.28 14.14 12.93
N VAL A 27 -6.84 14.75 11.88
CA VAL A 27 -8.07 14.30 11.22
C VAL A 27 -7.74 13.39 10.05
N SER A 28 -8.40 12.23 9.97
CA SER A 28 -8.46 11.40 8.78
C SER A 28 -9.60 11.90 7.90
N GLY A 29 -9.24 12.50 6.76
CA GLY A 29 -10.18 13.16 5.85
C GLY A 29 -10.87 12.16 4.92
N ASN A 30 -12.05 12.56 4.42
CA ASN A 30 -12.73 11.85 3.35
C ASN A 30 -12.53 12.65 2.04
N PRO A 31 -11.81 12.12 1.03
CA PRO A 31 -11.53 12.86 -0.19
C PRO A 31 -12.78 13.09 -1.05
N ALA A 32 -13.82 12.26 -0.92
CA ALA A 32 -15.08 12.42 -1.64
C ALA A 32 -16.00 13.47 -0.98
N ARG A 33 -15.93 13.58 0.35
CA ARG A 33 -16.77 14.47 1.18
C ARG A 33 -15.94 15.16 2.26
N PRO A 34 -15.21 16.25 1.91
CA PRO A 34 -14.25 16.89 2.83
C PRO A 34 -14.87 17.40 4.15
N ASP A 35 -16.16 17.74 4.15
CA ASP A 35 -16.89 18.21 5.32
C ASP A 35 -17.32 17.07 6.27
N GLU A 36 -17.12 15.81 5.86
CA GLU A 36 -17.45 14.60 6.62
C GLU A 36 -16.18 13.77 6.88
N PRO A 37 -15.32 14.16 7.85
CA PRO A 37 -14.13 13.40 8.16
C PRO A 37 -14.46 11.97 8.57
N VAL A 38 -13.56 11.03 8.22
CA VAL A 38 -13.73 9.61 8.53
C VAL A 38 -13.53 9.38 10.03
N GLY A 39 -12.55 10.05 10.61
CA GLY A 39 -12.21 9.95 12.02
C GLY A 39 -10.97 10.75 12.39
N GLU A 40 -10.36 10.39 13.51
CA GLU A 40 -9.19 11.08 14.07
C GLU A 40 -8.11 10.07 14.47
N PHE A 41 -6.85 10.50 14.52
CA PHE A 41 -5.74 9.63 14.90
C PHE A 41 -4.62 10.40 15.62
N PRO A 42 -3.89 9.76 16.54
CA PRO A 42 -2.78 10.38 17.24
C PRO A 42 -1.57 10.62 16.32
N LEU A 43 -0.85 11.71 16.58
CA LEU A 43 0.42 12.04 15.94
C LEU A 43 1.58 11.71 16.86
N GLY A 44 2.26 10.61 16.57
CA GLY A 44 3.53 10.25 17.19
C GLY A 44 4.70 11.10 16.70
N ASP A 45 5.78 11.04 17.47
CA ASP A 45 7.07 11.67 17.15
C ASP A 45 8.21 10.63 17.20
N ALA A 46 9.45 11.12 17.21
CA ALA A 46 10.65 10.28 17.32
C ALA A 46 10.61 9.33 18.52
N SER A 47 10.09 9.77 19.68
CA SER A 47 10.00 8.96 20.89
C SER A 47 9.02 7.79 20.70
N THR A 48 7.88 8.04 20.06
CA THR A 48 6.90 7.00 19.73
C THR A 48 7.47 5.93 18.82
N ALA A 49 8.30 6.31 17.83
CA ALA A 49 9.00 5.35 16.98
C ALA A 49 10.04 4.54 17.78
N ALA A 50 10.80 5.18 18.66
CA ALA A 50 11.81 4.52 19.48
C ALA A 50 11.20 3.52 20.49
N GLU A 51 10.04 3.84 21.07
CA GLU A 51 9.26 2.93 21.92
C GLU A 51 8.81 1.69 21.13
N ALA A 52 8.27 1.89 19.93
CA ALA A 52 7.86 0.79 19.05
C ALA A 52 9.03 -0.11 18.64
N VAL A 53 10.20 0.46 18.34
CA VAL A 53 11.43 -0.31 18.08
C VAL A 53 11.85 -1.11 19.30
N THR A 54 11.77 -0.52 20.49
CA THR A 54 12.13 -1.22 21.74
C THR A 54 11.23 -2.44 21.97
N ALA A 55 9.91 -2.27 21.85
CA ALA A 55 8.96 -3.37 21.95
C ALA A 55 9.19 -4.45 20.87
N ALA A 56 9.54 -4.04 19.64
CA ALA A 56 9.86 -4.97 18.56
C ALA A 56 11.11 -5.80 18.84
N VAL A 57 12.17 -5.19 19.39
CA VAL A 57 13.41 -5.88 19.77
C VAL A 57 13.12 -6.92 20.86
N GLU A 58 12.40 -6.53 21.91
CA GLU A 58 12.07 -7.41 23.04
C GLU A 58 11.25 -8.64 22.63
N ALA A 59 10.36 -8.49 21.65
CA ALA A 59 9.50 -9.59 21.17
C ALA A 59 10.18 -10.50 20.13
N GLN A 60 11.22 -10.02 19.44
CA GLN A 60 11.73 -10.64 18.21
C GLN A 60 12.29 -12.05 18.44
N GLU A 61 13.13 -12.23 19.46
CA GLU A 61 13.81 -13.50 19.71
C GLU A 61 12.81 -14.62 20.02
N ALA A 62 11.84 -14.35 20.90
CA ALA A 62 10.79 -15.30 21.24
C ALA A 62 9.92 -15.66 20.02
N TRP A 63 9.62 -14.68 19.16
CA TRP A 63 8.84 -14.90 17.94
C TRP A 63 9.59 -15.75 16.90
N ALA A 64 10.89 -15.48 16.70
CA ALA A 64 11.74 -16.31 15.86
C ALA A 64 11.81 -17.76 16.38
N GLY A 65 11.84 -17.95 17.71
CA GLY A 65 11.86 -19.24 18.39
C GLY A 65 10.53 -20.02 18.40
N ALA A 66 9.38 -19.38 18.13
CA ALA A 66 8.05 -20.00 18.22
C ALA A 66 7.78 -21.18 17.25
N GLY A 67 8.69 -21.41 16.30
CA GLY A 67 8.57 -22.44 15.26
C GLY A 67 7.65 -22.03 14.11
N PHE A 68 7.92 -22.57 12.91
CA PHE A 68 7.22 -22.13 11.69
C PHE A 68 5.70 -22.35 11.78
N SER A 69 5.24 -23.48 12.35
CA SER A 69 3.82 -23.83 12.44
C SER A 69 3.02 -22.82 13.25
N SER A 70 3.60 -22.32 14.34
CA SER A 70 2.95 -21.31 15.19
C SER A 70 2.81 -19.99 14.45
N ARG A 71 3.85 -19.58 13.72
CA ARG A 71 3.84 -18.35 12.92
C ARG A 71 2.88 -18.43 11.74
N ALA A 72 2.89 -19.54 11.01
CA ALA A 72 1.98 -19.79 9.90
C ALA A 72 0.52 -19.79 10.35
N ARG A 73 0.22 -20.37 11.53
CA ARG A 73 -1.14 -20.38 12.09
C ARG A 73 -1.70 -18.98 12.37
N VAL A 74 -0.86 -18.04 12.79
CA VAL A 74 -1.30 -16.65 12.96
C VAL A 74 -1.73 -16.07 11.62
N LEU A 75 -0.95 -16.27 10.55
CA LEU A 75 -1.34 -15.81 9.21
C LEU A 75 -2.58 -16.53 8.66
N GLU A 76 -2.74 -17.83 8.90
CA GLU A 76 -3.94 -18.58 8.52
C GLU A 76 -5.20 -18.00 9.20
N LYS A 77 -5.10 -17.65 10.49
CA LYS A 77 -6.19 -16.97 11.22
C LYS A 77 -6.43 -15.55 10.72
N ALA A 78 -5.38 -14.78 10.46
CA ALA A 78 -5.50 -13.44 9.91
C ALA A 78 -6.20 -13.46 8.54
N ALA A 79 -5.90 -14.45 7.69
CA ALA A 79 -6.59 -14.61 6.41
C ALA A 79 -8.11 -14.78 6.58
N VAL A 80 -8.54 -15.63 7.52
CA VAL A 80 -9.98 -15.81 7.83
C VAL A 80 -10.60 -14.50 8.31
N LEU A 81 -9.93 -13.78 9.21
CA LEU A 81 -10.41 -12.49 9.72
C LEU A 81 -10.47 -11.40 8.64
N PHE A 82 -9.54 -11.39 7.68
CA PHE A 82 -9.61 -10.50 6.52
C PHE A 82 -10.83 -10.80 5.64
N ASP A 83 -11.16 -12.08 5.41
CA ASP A 83 -12.36 -12.45 4.66
C ASP A 83 -13.63 -12.02 5.43
N GLU A 84 -13.71 -12.33 6.72
CA GLU A 84 -14.85 -12.02 7.58
C GLU A 84 -15.11 -10.51 7.69
N ARG A 85 -14.05 -9.70 7.66
CA ARG A 85 -14.11 -8.23 7.77
C ARG A 85 -14.00 -7.52 6.42
N ALA A 86 -14.03 -8.24 5.29
CA ALA A 86 -13.73 -7.68 3.97
C ALA A 86 -14.61 -6.48 3.62
N GLU A 87 -15.90 -6.53 3.94
CA GLU A 87 -16.84 -5.43 3.68
C GLU A 87 -16.57 -4.19 4.53
N GLU A 88 -16.23 -4.38 5.81
CA GLU A 88 -15.90 -3.26 6.71
C GLU A 88 -14.59 -2.58 6.29
N LEU A 89 -13.57 -3.39 6.00
CA LEU A 89 -12.29 -2.91 5.50
C LEU A 89 -12.45 -2.18 4.16
N ALA A 90 -13.26 -2.72 3.27
CA ALA A 90 -13.52 -2.12 1.97
C ALA A 90 -14.24 -0.77 2.11
N LEU A 91 -15.24 -0.68 2.99
CA LEU A 91 -15.97 0.56 3.25
C LEU A 91 -15.05 1.61 3.88
N LEU A 92 -14.23 1.22 4.87
CA LEU A 92 -13.26 2.13 5.49
C LEU A 92 -12.23 2.66 4.48
N CYS A 93 -11.64 1.77 3.67
CA CYS A 93 -10.70 2.16 2.60
C CYS A 93 -11.36 3.09 1.58
N THR A 94 -12.60 2.83 1.18
CA THR A 94 -13.35 3.70 0.26
C THR A 94 -13.56 5.10 0.84
N LEU A 95 -13.91 5.19 2.12
CA LEU A 95 -14.15 6.47 2.80
C LEU A 95 -12.85 7.27 3.01
N GLU A 96 -11.75 6.59 3.29
CA GLU A 96 -10.48 7.21 3.69
C GLU A 96 -9.54 7.49 2.51
N GLU A 97 -9.48 6.59 1.53
CA GLU A 97 -8.60 6.71 0.35
C GLU A 97 -9.33 7.30 -0.87
N GLY A 98 -10.60 6.94 -1.08
CA GLY A 98 -11.46 7.47 -2.14
C GLY A 98 -11.79 6.51 -3.28
N LYS A 99 -11.04 5.43 -3.49
CA LYS A 99 -11.34 4.44 -4.57
C LYS A 99 -12.72 3.80 -4.41
N THR A 100 -13.18 3.17 -5.48
CA THR A 100 -14.50 2.55 -5.50
C THR A 100 -14.59 1.37 -4.53
N LEU A 101 -15.80 1.10 -4.02
CA LEU A 101 -16.03 -0.01 -3.11
C LEU A 101 -15.63 -1.38 -3.69
N PRO A 102 -15.88 -1.70 -4.98
CA PRO A 102 -15.36 -2.92 -5.59
C PRO A 102 -13.82 -3.02 -5.58
N GLU A 103 -13.10 -1.92 -5.82
CA GLU A 103 -11.63 -1.90 -5.78
C GLU A 103 -11.12 -2.13 -4.35
N SER A 104 -11.73 -1.46 -3.36
CA SER A 104 -11.41 -1.65 -1.94
C SER A 104 -11.68 -3.09 -1.48
N ARG A 105 -12.77 -3.73 -1.93
CA ARG A 105 -13.04 -5.16 -1.68
C ARG A 105 -11.95 -6.05 -2.27
N GLY A 106 -11.52 -5.75 -3.50
CA GLY A 106 -10.42 -6.45 -4.16
C GLY A 106 -9.15 -6.44 -3.31
N GLU A 107 -8.81 -5.31 -2.69
CA GLU A 107 -7.65 -5.24 -1.80
C GLU A 107 -7.80 -6.05 -0.50
N ALA A 108 -8.98 -6.03 0.12
CA ALA A 108 -9.25 -6.83 1.31
C ALA A 108 -9.09 -8.33 1.00
N MET A 109 -9.64 -8.79 -0.13
CA MET A 109 -9.50 -10.16 -0.60
C MET A 109 -8.03 -10.52 -0.90
N MET A 110 -7.29 -9.64 -1.56
CA MET A 110 -5.86 -9.84 -1.83
C MET A 110 -5.02 -9.86 -0.56
N SER A 111 -5.42 -9.14 0.48
CA SER A 111 -4.80 -9.17 1.80
C SER A 111 -4.97 -10.54 2.47
N ALA A 112 -6.19 -11.10 2.43
CA ALA A 112 -6.45 -12.46 2.89
C ALA A 112 -5.61 -13.49 2.12
N GLU A 113 -5.61 -13.40 0.78
CA GLU A 113 -4.86 -14.32 -0.07
C GLU A 113 -3.35 -14.24 0.17
N THR A 114 -2.83 -13.04 0.40
CA THR A 114 -1.42 -12.85 0.72
C THR A 114 -1.04 -13.57 2.02
N CYS A 115 -1.88 -13.47 3.06
CA CYS A 115 -1.67 -14.22 4.30
C CYS A 115 -1.68 -15.74 4.06
N ARG A 116 -2.64 -16.27 3.27
CA ARG A 116 -2.69 -17.70 2.91
C ARG A 116 -1.44 -18.14 2.17
N TYR A 117 -1.03 -17.38 1.17
CA TYR A 117 0.15 -17.67 0.35
C TYR A 117 1.42 -17.73 1.21
N GLN A 118 1.64 -16.72 2.07
CA GLN A 118 2.82 -16.67 2.93
C GLN A 118 2.82 -17.76 4.02
N ALA A 119 1.66 -18.10 4.59
CA ALA A 119 1.52 -19.23 5.49
C ALA A 119 1.84 -20.57 4.80
N GLY A 120 1.44 -20.72 3.53
CA GLY A 120 1.77 -21.86 2.69
C GLY A 120 3.26 -21.95 2.40
N LEU A 121 3.88 -20.85 1.97
CA LEU A 121 5.32 -20.80 1.68
C LEU A 121 6.19 -21.13 2.90
N ALA A 122 5.74 -20.76 4.11
CA ALA A 122 6.47 -21.07 5.34
C ALA A 122 6.63 -22.57 5.63
N LYS A 123 5.86 -23.44 4.95
CA LYS A 123 5.95 -24.90 5.04
C LYS A 123 7.03 -25.48 4.12
N THR A 124 7.66 -24.65 3.28
CA THR A 124 8.70 -25.08 2.33
C THR A 124 10.10 -24.99 2.94
N SER A 125 10.98 -25.93 2.58
CA SER A 125 12.36 -25.92 3.06
C SER A 125 13.13 -24.73 2.49
N THR A 126 13.82 -24.01 3.37
CA THR A 126 14.76 -22.93 2.98
C THR A 126 16.21 -23.42 2.89
N GLU A 127 16.45 -24.70 3.19
CA GLU A 127 17.77 -25.30 3.27
C GLU A 127 18.28 -25.77 1.91
N ARG A 128 19.56 -25.55 1.64
CA ARG A 128 20.29 -26.17 0.51
C ARG A 128 21.56 -26.83 1.02
N ILE A 129 21.84 -28.02 0.49
CA ILE A 129 23.00 -28.83 0.83
C ILE A 129 23.88 -28.98 -0.42
N PHE A 130 25.17 -28.72 -0.29
CA PHE A 130 26.16 -28.81 -1.36
C PHE A 130 27.29 -29.77 -0.99
N PRO A 131 27.90 -30.46 -1.98
CA PRO A 131 29.08 -31.26 -1.74
C PRO A 131 30.27 -30.38 -1.36
N SER A 132 31.13 -30.87 -0.45
CA SER A 132 32.45 -30.26 -0.18
C SER A 132 33.52 -30.94 -1.04
N ASN A 133 34.56 -30.18 -1.38
CA ASN A 133 35.78 -30.74 -1.98
C ASN A 133 36.61 -31.54 -0.96
N ASN A 134 36.40 -31.30 0.34
CA ASN A 134 37.08 -32.03 1.40
C ASN A 134 36.27 -33.26 1.80
N PRO A 135 36.88 -34.46 1.83
CA PRO A 135 36.21 -35.67 2.28
C PRO A 135 35.66 -35.54 3.71
N GLY A 136 34.40 -35.93 3.90
CA GLY A 136 33.73 -35.91 5.21
C GLY A 136 33.03 -34.58 5.57
N GLU A 137 33.12 -33.56 4.73
CA GLU A 137 32.45 -32.27 4.94
C GLU A 137 31.17 -32.13 4.12
N THR A 138 30.21 -31.36 4.64
CA THR A 138 28.97 -30.97 3.93
C THR A 138 28.74 -29.48 4.11
N ILE A 139 28.44 -28.78 3.02
CA ILE A 139 28.13 -27.35 3.06
C ILE A 139 26.62 -27.19 3.11
N ARG A 140 26.12 -26.48 4.13
CA ARG A 140 24.69 -26.23 4.34
C ARG A 140 24.43 -24.73 4.36
N THR A 141 23.43 -24.27 3.61
CA THR A 141 22.92 -22.90 3.69
C THR A 141 21.49 -22.92 4.18
N VAL A 142 21.18 -22.09 5.18
CA VAL A 142 19.84 -21.88 5.73
C VAL A 142 19.49 -20.40 5.68
N ARG A 143 18.19 -20.10 5.63
CA ARG A 143 17.70 -18.71 5.80
C ARG A 143 17.24 -18.50 7.24
N ALA A 144 17.67 -17.39 7.83
CA ALA A 144 17.26 -16.93 9.15
C ALA A 144 16.50 -15.60 9.02
N PRO A 145 15.65 -15.23 10.01
CA PRO A 145 15.10 -13.88 10.07
C PRO A 145 16.21 -12.83 10.11
N LEU A 146 15.90 -11.63 9.63
CA LEU A 146 16.77 -10.47 9.75
C LEU A 146 16.84 -9.97 11.19
N GLY A 147 15.68 -9.92 11.86
CA GLY A 147 15.52 -9.31 13.19
C GLY A 147 14.31 -8.38 13.20
N VAL A 148 14.50 -7.10 13.50
CA VAL A 148 13.45 -6.07 13.45
C VAL A 148 13.35 -5.48 12.05
N VAL A 149 12.13 -5.42 11.51
CA VAL A 149 11.87 -4.86 10.17
C VAL A 149 11.01 -3.60 10.26
N GLY A 150 11.53 -2.49 9.75
CA GLY A 150 10.76 -1.27 9.50
C GLY A 150 9.91 -1.42 8.24
N VAL A 151 8.60 -1.27 8.36
CA VAL A 151 7.65 -1.30 7.24
C VAL A 151 7.10 0.11 7.04
N ILE A 152 7.29 0.68 5.86
CA ILE A 152 6.80 2.03 5.54
C ILE A 152 5.95 1.95 4.26
N THR A 153 4.66 2.27 4.37
CA THR A 153 3.67 2.00 3.31
C THR A 153 2.98 3.28 2.81
N PRO A 154 2.59 3.33 1.53
CA PRO A 154 1.89 4.44 0.92
C PRO A 154 0.39 4.38 1.23
N TRP A 155 -0.35 5.36 0.71
CA TRP A 155 -1.79 5.50 0.89
C TRP A 155 -2.62 4.82 -0.21
N ASN A 156 -2.06 4.59 -1.40
CA ASN A 156 -2.84 4.24 -2.59
C ASN A 156 -3.40 2.81 -2.61
N PHE A 157 -2.80 1.88 -1.87
CA PHE A 157 -3.34 0.54 -1.61
C PHE A 157 -3.19 0.23 -0.12
N PRO A 158 -3.98 0.90 0.73
CA PRO A 158 -3.72 0.97 2.15
C PRO A 158 -4.04 -0.34 2.86
N LEU A 159 -4.73 -1.29 2.20
CA LEU A 159 -4.98 -2.63 2.73
C LEU A 159 -3.91 -3.62 2.26
N MET A 160 -3.73 -3.72 0.93
CA MET A 160 -2.88 -4.76 0.34
C MET A 160 -1.38 -4.52 0.56
N ILE A 161 -0.89 -3.28 0.40
CA ILE A 161 0.55 -2.97 0.46
C ILE A 161 1.15 -3.08 1.87
N PRO A 162 0.41 -2.90 2.96
CA PRO A 162 0.93 -3.31 4.26
C PRO A 162 1.04 -4.82 4.39
N VAL A 163 -0.01 -5.56 4.03
CA VAL A 163 -0.10 -7.00 4.29
C VAL A 163 0.94 -7.79 3.49
N TRP A 164 1.23 -7.43 2.23
CA TRP A 164 2.27 -8.09 1.43
C TRP A 164 3.72 -7.88 1.92
N LYS A 165 3.93 -6.99 2.90
CA LYS A 165 5.23 -6.71 3.54
C LYS A 165 5.25 -7.31 4.94
N ILE A 166 4.17 -7.12 5.69
CA ILE A 166 4.03 -7.60 7.07
C ILE A 166 3.96 -9.13 7.09
N ALA A 167 3.11 -9.76 6.29
CA ALA A 167 2.94 -11.21 6.29
C ALA A 167 4.26 -11.98 6.05
N PRO A 168 5.06 -11.71 4.99
CA PRO A 168 6.34 -12.39 4.82
C PRO A 168 7.37 -12.07 5.92
N ALA A 169 7.37 -10.85 6.46
CA ALA A 169 8.26 -10.49 7.57
C ALA A 169 7.93 -11.31 8.82
N LEU A 170 6.65 -11.34 9.21
CA LEU A 170 6.16 -12.08 10.37
C LEU A 170 6.43 -13.58 10.26
N VAL A 171 6.05 -14.21 9.13
CA VAL A 171 6.17 -15.67 9.00
C VAL A 171 7.62 -16.14 8.97
N SER A 172 8.53 -15.29 8.49
CA SER A 172 9.97 -15.54 8.50
C SER A 172 10.60 -15.42 9.90
N GLY A 173 9.87 -14.91 10.90
CA GLY A 173 10.33 -14.76 12.29
C GLY A 173 10.86 -13.37 12.63
N ASN A 174 10.58 -12.34 11.82
CA ASN A 174 10.90 -10.96 12.15
C ASN A 174 9.78 -10.33 13.00
N SER A 175 10.13 -9.38 13.85
CA SER A 175 9.17 -8.40 14.39
C SER A 175 9.12 -7.18 13.48
N VAL A 176 8.04 -6.41 13.57
CA VAL A 176 7.72 -5.32 12.65
C VAL A 176 7.42 -4.03 13.41
N VAL A 177 8.00 -2.93 12.94
CA VAL A 177 7.53 -1.57 13.25
C VAL A 177 7.00 -0.95 11.96
N TRP A 178 5.71 -0.67 11.93
CA TRP A 178 4.99 -0.22 10.76
C TRP A 178 4.56 1.24 10.89
N LYS A 179 4.95 2.05 9.90
CA LYS A 179 4.50 3.42 9.71
C LYS A 179 3.72 3.54 8.38
N PRO A 180 2.39 3.73 8.40
CA PRO A 180 1.60 3.95 7.20
C PRO A 180 1.65 5.40 6.74
N ALA A 181 1.15 5.69 5.54
CA ALA A 181 0.90 7.05 5.10
C ALA A 181 -0.19 7.72 5.96
N SER A 182 -0.02 9.02 6.22
CA SER A 182 -0.95 9.79 7.07
C SER A 182 -2.31 10.06 6.41
N ASN A 183 -2.46 9.75 5.12
CA ASN A 183 -3.74 9.85 4.42
C ASN A 183 -4.69 8.69 4.77
N THR A 184 -4.16 7.52 5.12
CA THR A 184 -4.97 6.31 5.36
C THR A 184 -4.65 5.62 6.72
N PRO A 185 -4.66 6.36 7.84
CA PRO A 185 -4.26 5.84 9.15
C PRO A 185 -5.28 4.85 9.75
N LEU A 186 -6.59 5.02 9.52
CA LEU A 186 -7.62 4.18 10.11
C LEU A 186 -7.65 2.80 9.43
N SER A 187 -7.43 2.75 8.12
CA SER A 187 -7.20 1.51 7.38
C SER A 187 -6.03 0.74 7.97
N ALA A 188 -4.97 1.44 8.40
CA ALA A 188 -3.82 0.80 9.02
C ALA A 188 -4.14 0.21 10.41
N VAL A 189 -4.92 0.92 11.21
CA VAL A 189 -5.41 0.45 12.52
C VAL A 189 -6.28 -0.80 12.36
N ALA A 190 -7.16 -0.82 11.36
CA ALA A 190 -8.01 -1.97 11.08
C ALA A 190 -7.22 -3.23 10.64
N ILE A 191 -6.12 -3.05 9.90
CA ILE A 191 -5.21 -4.16 9.57
C ILE A 191 -4.46 -4.66 10.81
N ALA A 192 -3.94 -3.74 11.63
CA ALA A 192 -3.24 -4.12 12.85
C ALA A 192 -4.16 -4.88 13.81
N SER A 193 -5.44 -4.51 13.91
CA SER A 193 -6.42 -5.24 14.73
C SER A 193 -6.67 -6.66 14.22
N VAL A 194 -6.68 -6.89 12.90
CA VAL A 194 -6.77 -8.24 12.32
C VAL A 194 -5.61 -9.14 12.79
N PHE A 195 -4.38 -8.62 12.80
CA PHE A 195 -3.22 -9.39 13.28
C PHE A 195 -3.27 -9.62 14.79
N THR A 196 -3.67 -8.61 15.58
CA THR A 196 -3.87 -8.75 17.02
C THR A 196 -4.90 -9.84 17.33
N ASP A 197 -6.07 -9.80 16.68
CA ASP A 197 -7.15 -10.76 16.88
C ASP A 197 -6.82 -12.16 16.36
N ALA A 198 -5.92 -12.26 15.37
CA ALA A 198 -5.35 -13.53 14.92
C ALA A 198 -4.45 -14.20 16.00
N GLY A 199 -4.14 -13.48 17.08
CA GLY A 199 -3.31 -13.93 18.19
C GLY A 199 -1.81 -13.70 17.96
N LEU A 200 -1.46 -12.67 17.17
CA LEU A 200 -0.06 -12.25 17.06
C LEU A 200 0.45 -11.77 18.45
N PRO A 201 1.61 -12.26 18.93
CA PRO A 201 2.08 -11.87 20.26
C PRO A 201 2.35 -10.37 20.39
N PRO A 202 2.19 -9.80 21.60
CA PRO A 202 2.52 -8.41 21.89
C PRO A 202 3.94 -8.04 21.44
N GLY A 203 4.10 -6.86 20.85
CA GLY A 203 5.39 -6.34 20.36
C GLY A 203 5.89 -6.94 19.04
N VAL A 204 5.28 -8.02 18.52
CA VAL A 204 5.71 -8.59 17.24
C VAL A 204 5.30 -7.71 16.06
N LEU A 205 4.14 -7.05 16.13
CA LEU A 205 3.75 -5.96 15.23
C LEU A 205 3.50 -4.72 16.08
N ASN A 206 4.11 -3.60 15.67
CA ASN A 206 3.91 -2.29 16.27
C ASN A 206 3.50 -1.31 15.17
N LEU A 207 2.40 -0.60 15.35
CA LEU A 207 1.88 0.42 14.44
C LEU A 207 2.13 1.80 15.04
N VAL A 208 2.84 2.66 14.30
CA VAL A 208 3.07 4.06 14.69
C VAL A 208 2.49 5.03 13.65
N LEU A 209 1.58 5.88 14.11
CA LEU A 209 0.90 6.88 13.29
C LEU A 209 1.57 8.24 13.45
N GLY A 210 1.89 8.93 12.36
CA GLY A 210 2.58 10.22 12.47
C GLY A 210 3.16 10.73 11.16
N PRO A 211 3.79 11.91 11.16
CA PRO A 211 4.31 12.56 9.96
C PRO A 211 5.47 11.80 9.34
N GLY A 212 5.74 12.03 8.04
CA GLY A 212 6.84 11.41 7.31
C GLY A 212 8.19 11.48 8.03
N SER A 213 8.48 12.61 8.68
CA SER A 213 9.70 12.86 9.47
C SER A 213 9.92 11.84 10.59
N MET A 214 8.87 11.39 11.27
CA MET A 214 8.95 10.31 12.28
C MET A 214 9.50 9.01 11.69
N GLY A 215 9.21 8.74 10.41
CA GLY A 215 9.75 7.58 9.70
C GLY A 215 11.27 7.65 9.49
N GLY A 216 11.85 8.85 9.45
CA GLY A 216 13.31 9.04 9.34
C GLY A 216 14.06 8.45 10.53
N GLU A 217 13.51 8.61 11.73
CA GLU A 217 14.09 8.06 12.97
C GLU A 217 14.05 6.52 12.98
N LEU A 218 12.91 5.94 12.59
CA LEU A 218 12.78 4.49 12.41
C LEU A 218 13.82 3.95 11.40
N VAL A 219 14.06 4.70 10.33
CA VAL A 219 15.01 4.32 9.28
C VAL A 219 16.46 4.41 9.77
N ALA A 220 16.78 5.39 10.62
CA ALA A 220 18.12 5.63 11.15
C ALA A 220 18.50 4.74 12.35
N ASP A 221 17.55 4.10 13.02
CA ASP A 221 17.81 3.27 14.21
C ASP A 221 18.60 2.00 13.87
N ASP A 222 19.76 1.82 14.52
CA ASP A 222 20.66 0.66 14.33
C ASP A 222 20.05 -0.67 14.78
N ARG A 223 18.99 -0.64 15.59
CA ARG A 223 18.27 -1.84 16.04
C ARG A 223 17.30 -2.37 14.99
N VAL A 224 17.10 -1.65 13.87
CA VAL A 224 16.20 -2.04 12.78
C VAL A 224 17.00 -2.70 11.66
N ASP A 225 17.06 -4.03 11.63
CA ASP A 225 17.91 -4.81 10.71
C ASP A 225 17.55 -4.67 9.23
N GLY A 226 16.30 -4.33 8.91
CA GLY A 226 15.90 -4.04 7.54
C GLY A 226 14.70 -3.11 7.41
N VAL A 227 14.61 -2.42 6.28
CA VAL A 227 13.50 -1.54 5.94
C VAL A 227 12.91 -1.92 4.60
N THR A 228 11.59 -2.03 4.54
CA THR A 228 10.84 -2.16 3.30
C THR A 228 9.94 -0.95 3.11
N PHE A 229 10.12 -0.25 1.99
CA PHE A 229 9.42 0.98 1.68
C PHE A 229 8.69 0.84 0.34
N THR A 230 7.49 1.41 0.27
CA THR A 230 6.83 1.70 -1.00
C THR A 230 6.40 3.16 -1.03
N GLY A 231 6.77 3.88 -2.09
CA GLY A 231 6.45 5.29 -2.25
C GLY A 231 7.26 6.00 -3.33
N SER A 232 7.56 7.28 -3.16
CA SER A 232 8.24 8.07 -4.18
C SER A 232 9.73 7.73 -4.32
N VAL A 233 10.27 7.95 -5.53
CA VAL A 233 11.67 7.65 -5.85
C VAL A 233 12.64 8.43 -4.95
N SER A 234 12.39 9.73 -4.75
CA SER A 234 13.26 10.60 -3.95
C SER A 234 13.32 10.16 -2.48
N VAL A 235 12.17 9.85 -1.87
CA VAL A 235 12.12 9.37 -0.48
C VAL A 235 12.80 8.00 -0.37
N GLY A 236 12.54 7.09 -1.31
CA GLY A 236 13.15 5.77 -1.32
C GLY A 236 14.68 5.81 -1.42
N GLN A 237 15.23 6.70 -2.26
CA GLN A 237 16.68 6.91 -2.35
C GLN A 237 17.27 7.42 -1.02
N GLY A 238 16.60 8.37 -0.37
CA GLY A 238 17.01 8.84 0.96
C GLY A 238 17.00 7.70 2.00
N ILE A 239 15.97 6.86 2.01
CA ILE A 239 15.89 5.68 2.89
C ILE A 239 17.03 4.71 2.61
N ARG A 240 17.31 4.39 1.34
CA ARG A 240 18.44 3.52 0.96
C ARG A 240 19.75 4.03 1.54
N ASP A 241 20.03 5.32 1.36
CA ASP A 241 21.31 5.90 1.72
C ASP A 241 21.53 5.82 3.24
N VAL A 242 20.49 6.11 4.03
CA VAL A 242 20.53 5.98 5.49
C VAL A 242 20.66 4.52 5.93
N VAL A 243 19.80 3.61 5.44
CA VAL A 243 19.80 2.21 5.88
C VAL A 243 21.10 1.49 5.51
N THR A 244 21.61 1.71 4.30
CA THR A 244 22.84 1.04 3.85
C THR A 244 24.09 1.59 4.53
N ALA A 245 24.11 2.86 4.95
CA ALA A 245 25.21 3.43 5.71
C ALA A 245 25.43 2.73 7.07
N ARG A 246 24.35 2.22 7.68
CA ARG A 246 24.39 1.41 8.91
C ARG A 246 24.34 -0.11 8.66
N ASN A 247 24.63 -0.56 7.43
CA ASN A 247 24.63 -1.97 7.01
C ASN A 247 23.27 -2.69 7.09
N GLY A 248 22.16 -1.97 7.22
CA GLY A 248 20.82 -2.54 7.18
C GLY A 248 20.43 -3.02 5.78
N ARG A 249 19.42 -3.90 5.72
CA ARG A 249 18.85 -4.37 4.44
C ARG A 249 17.73 -3.47 4.00
N VAL A 250 17.66 -3.15 2.71
CA VAL A 250 16.60 -2.29 2.16
C VAL A 250 15.90 -2.93 0.97
N GLN A 251 14.57 -2.89 0.96
CA GLN A 251 13.74 -3.21 -0.20
C GLN A 251 12.89 -1.98 -0.55
N LEU A 252 12.93 -1.58 -1.81
CA LEU A 252 12.25 -0.38 -2.30
C LEU A 252 11.35 -0.72 -3.50
N GLU A 253 10.07 -0.41 -3.38
CA GLU A 253 9.14 -0.36 -4.52
C GLU A 253 8.81 1.12 -4.79
N LEU A 254 9.23 1.64 -5.93
CA LEU A 254 9.21 3.08 -6.19
C LEU A 254 8.31 3.44 -7.38
N GLY A 255 8.36 4.71 -7.81
CA GLY A 255 7.60 5.20 -8.94
C GLY A 255 7.99 4.52 -10.27
N GLY A 256 6.99 4.17 -11.07
CA GLY A 256 7.14 3.69 -12.44
C GLY A 256 6.80 4.75 -13.49
N HIS A 257 7.21 4.50 -14.73
CA HIS A 257 6.77 5.28 -15.90
C HIS A 257 6.33 4.34 -17.04
N ASN A 258 5.24 3.62 -16.77
CA ASN A 258 4.88 2.40 -17.47
C ASN A 258 4.29 2.70 -18.86
N PRO A 259 4.91 2.20 -19.95
CA PRO A 259 4.32 2.25 -21.28
C PRO A 259 3.35 1.06 -21.49
N CYS A 260 2.24 1.32 -22.15
CA CYS A 260 1.43 0.31 -22.82
C CYS A 260 1.65 0.45 -24.32
N ILE A 261 2.12 -0.62 -24.98
CA ILE A 261 2.48 -0.60 -26.41
C ILE A 261 1.43 -1.41 -27.17
N VAL A 262 0.76 -0.80 -28.13
CA VAL A 262 -0.29 -1.41 -28.95
C VAL A 262 0.20 -1.49 -30.40
N PHE A 263 0.36 -2.71 -30.91
CA PHE A 263 0.76 -2.97 -32.29
C PHE A 263 -0.48 -3.10 -33.19
N GLY A 264 -0.29 -2.97 -34.51
CA GLY A 264 -1.38 -3.04 -35.49
C GLY A 264 -2.06 -4.40 -35.64
N ASP A 265 -1.51 -5.46 -35.03
CA ASP A 265 -2.11 -6.79 -34.96
C ASP A 265 -2.75 -7.09 -33.59
N ALA A 266 -2.79 -6.10 -32.68
CA ALA A 266 -3.44 -6.24 -31.39
C ALA A 266 -4.97 -6.33 -31.54
N ASP A 267 -5.58 -7.17 -30.71
CA ASP A 267 -7.03 -7.13 -30.49
C ASP A 267 -7.39 -5.82 -29.77
N LEU A 268 -8.02 -4.89 -30.50
CA LEU A 268 -8.33 -3.57 -29.98
C LEU A 268 -9.41 -3.57 -28.89
N ASP A 269 -10.30 -4.57 -28.85
CA ASP A 269 -11.30 -4.64 -27.79
C ASP A 269 -10.62 -4.97 -26.45
N VAL A 270 -9.64 -5.88 -26.49
CA VAL A 270 -8.81 -6.20 -25.32
C VAL A 270 -7.87 -5.04 -24.97
N ALA A 271 -7.22 -4.45 -25.97
CA ALA A 271 -6.24 -3.39 -25.76
C ALA A 271 -6.88 -2.14 -25.14
N VAL A 272 -8.02 -1.67 -25.67
CA VAL A 272 -8.72 -0.48 -25.17
C VAL A 272 -9.18 -0.70 -23.72
N ALA A 273 -9.81 -1.83 -23.43
CA ALA A 273 -10.25 -2.16 -22.06
C ALA A 273 -9.07 -2.23 -21.08
N GLY A 274 -7.97 -2.87 -21.48
CA GLY A 274 -6.75 -2.96 -20.69
C GLY A 274 -6.08 -1.62 -20.45
N VAL A 275 -6.01 -0.76 -21.47
CA VAL A 275 -5.44 0.59 -21.38
C VAL A 275 -6.28 1.46 -20.43
N VAL A 276 -7.60 1.49 -20.60
CA VAL A 276 -8.48 2.31 -19.75
C VAL A 276 -8.43 1.85 -18.30
N ASN A 277 -8.51 0.54 -18.03
CA ASN A 277 -8.36 0.04 -16.66
C ASN A 277 -6.97 0.31 -16.07
N GLY A 278 -5.92 0.13 -16.88
CA GLY A 278 -4.54 0.38 -16.47
C GLY A 278 -4.25 1.84 -16.16
N ALA A 279 -4.80 2.77 -16.94
CA ALA A 279 -4.61 4.22 -16.80
C ALA A 279 -5.55 4.84 -15.76
N MET A 280 -6.84 4.48 -15.78
CA MET A 280 -7.88 5.18 -15.01
C MET A 280 -8.32 4.43 -13.75
N GLY A 281 -8.23 3.10 -13.71
CA GLY A 281 -8.61 2.33 -12.51
C GLY A 281 -7.83 2.75 -11.27
N ALA A 282 -8.45 2.70 -10.09
CA ALA A 282 -7.98 3.31 -8.84
C ALA A 282 -7.61 4.80 -9.01
N THR A 283 -8.37 5.51 -9.85
CA THR A 283 -8.14 6.92 -10.23
C THR A 283 -6.73 7.16 -10.79
N GLY A 284 -6.13 6.13 -11.42
CA GLY A 284 -4.76 6.18 -11.93
C GLY A 284 -3.66 6.24 -10.86
N GLN A 285 -4.00 6.14 -9.57
CA GLN A 285 -3.08 6.30 -8.44
C GLN A 285 -2.30 5.00 -8.14
N LYS A 286 -1.79 4.33 -9.17
CA LYS A 286 -1.07 3.04 -9.05
C LYS A 286 0.39 3.19 -9.49
N CYS A 287 1.32 2.55 -8.79
CA CYS A 287 2.72 2.50 -9.24
C CYS A 287 2.87 1.79 -10.60
N THR A 288 1.94 0.88 -10.92
CA THR A 288 1.82 0.15 -12.18
C THR A 288 0.88 0.81 -13.19
N ALA A 289 0.31 1.99 -12.88
CA ALA A 289 -0.62 2.66 -13.79
C ALA A 289 0.02 2.95 -15.15
N THR A 290 -0.75 2.78 -16.22
CA THR A 290 -0.34 3.14 -17.58
C THR A 290 -0.14 4.66 -17.64
N ARG A 291 1.09 5.10 -17.90
CA ARG A 291 1.42 6.54 -18.02
C ARG A 291 1.67 6.98 -19.46
N ARG A 292 1.97 6.06 -20.36
CA ARG A 292 2.20 6.33 -21.79
C ARG A 292 1.55 5.25 -22.61
N ILE A 293 0.81 5.64 -23.65
CA ILE A 293 0.21 4.73 -24.62
C ILE A 293 0.97 4.92 -25.92
N ILE A 294 1.54 3.86 -26.47
CA ILE A 294 2.38 3.91 -27.67
C ILE A 294 1.71 3.05 -28.74
N ALA A 295 1.10 3.70 -29.73
CA ALA A 295 0.59 3.04 -30.92
C ALA A 295 1.74 2.78 -31.91
N VAL A 296 1.81 1.57 -32.46
CA VAL A 296 2.84 1.17 -33.43
C VAL A 296 2.19 0.78 -34.75
N GLY A 297 2.60 1.44 -35.83
CA GLY A 297 2.05 1.24 -37.17
C GLY A 297 0.80 2.08 -37.42
N GLY A 298 -0.13 1.58 -38.24
CA GLY A 298 -1.33 2.30 -38.65
C GLY A 298 -2.51 2.26 -37.67
N VAL A 299 -2.29 1.80 -36.43
CA VAL A 299 -3.35 1.58 -35.42
C VAL A 299 -3.74 2.84 -34.64
N HIS A 300 -2.96 3.92 -34.80
CA HIS A 300 -3.08 5.14 -34.00
C HIS A 300 -4.50 5.71 -33.99
N ASP A 301 -5.05 6.07 -35.15
CA ASP A 301 -6.30 6.82 -35.23
C ASP A 301 -7.48 6.01 -34.66
N GLU A 302 -7.58 4.72 -35.02
CA GLU A 302 -8.63 3.84 -34.50
C GLU A 302 -8.48 3.62 -32.98
N LEU A 303 -7.25 3.48 -32.48
CA LEU A 303 -7.01 3.33 -31.04
C LEU A 303 -7.42 4.61 -30.29
N VAL A 304 -7.06 5.78 -30.79
CA VAL A 304 -7.39 7.08 -30.19
C VAL A 304 -8.91 7.27 -30.15
N ASP A 305 -9.62 7.00 -31.24
CA ASP A 305 -11.09 7.12 -31.31
C ASP A 305 -11.79 6.21 -30.28
N ARG A 306 -11.36 4.95 -30.17
CA ARG A 306 -11.94 4.00 -29.21
C ARG A 306 -11.60 4.36 -27.77
N LEU A 307 -10.39 4.81 -27.49
CA LEU A 307 -9.98 5.29 -26.17
C LEU A 307 -10.76 6.55 -25.78
N ALA A 308 -10.96 7.48 -26.72
CA ALA A 308 -11.73 8.70 -26.49
C ALA A 308 -13.16 8.36 -26.05
N ALA A 309 -13.85 7.49 -26.80
CA ALA A 309 -15.19 7.02 -26.46
C ALA A 309 -15.24 6.34 -25.08
N ALA A 310 -14.27 5.48 -24.78
CA ALA A 310 -14.20 4.78 -23.50
C ALA A 310 -13.95 5.73 -22.33
N VAL A 311 -13.01 6.68 -22.46
CA VAL A 311 -12.70 7.68 -21.43
C VAL A 311 -13.90 8.60 -21.17
N THR A 312 -14.54 9.12 -22.22
CA THR A 312 -15.74 9.97 -22.08
C THR A 312 -16.89 9.27 -21.36
N SER A 313 -17.01 7.94 -21.50
CA SER A 313 -18.09 7.16 -20.88
C SER A 313 -17.94 6.89 -19.37
N LEU A 314 -16.75 7.15 -18.80
CA LEU A 314 -16.48 6.89 -17.39
C LEU A 314 -17.40 7.71 -16.47
N GLN A 315 -17.75 7.15 -15.32
CA GLN A 315 -18.55 7.85 -14.31
C GLN A 315 -17.67 8.18 -13.12
N VAL A 316 -17.48 9.48 -12.86
CA VAL A 316 -16.70 9.99 -11.73
C VAL A 316 -17.64 10.29 -10.56
N GLY A 317 -17.29 9.86 -9.36
CA GLY A 317 -18.14 10.10 -8.20
C GLY A 317 -17.60 9.55 -6.88
N ASP A 318 -18.48 9.55 -5.88
CA ASP A 318 -18.21 8.95 -4.58
C ASP A 318 -18.01 7.44 -4.72
N GLY A 319 -16.91 6.91 -4.19
CA GLY A 319 -16.59 5.48 -4.30
C GLY A 319 -17.62 4.53 -3.69
N GLN A 320 -18.53 5.03 -2.84
CA GLN A 320 -19.65 4.24 -2.31
C GLN A 320 -20.85 4.13 -3.27
N ASN A 321 -20.95 5.00 -4.28
CA ASN A 321 -22.00 4.90 -5.28
C ASN A 321 -21.70 3.72 -6.22
N PRO A 322 -22.63 2.74 -6.37
CA PRO A 322 -22.41 1.58 -7.25
C PRO A 322 -22.24 1.92 -8.73
N GLU A 323 -22.64 3.11 -9.17
CA GLU A 323 -22.49 3.59 -10.55
C GLU A 323 -21.12 4.24 -10.82
N THR A 324 -20.36 4.56 -9.76
CA THR A 324 -19.07 5.21 -9.89
C THR A 324 -18.01 4.23 -10.39
N ALA A 325 -17.36 4.61 -11.48
CA ALA A 325 -16.19 3.90 -12.01
C ALA A 325 -14.88 4.50 -11.49
N ILE A 326 -14.82 5.82 -11.28
CA ILE A 326 -13.63 6.56 -10.89
C ILE A 326 -13.92 7.39 -9.62
N GLY A 327 -13.17 7.13 -8.55
CA GLY A 327 -13.26 7.90 -7.30
C GLY A 327 -12.51 9.24 -7.37
N PRO A 328 -12.56 10.06 -6.31
CA PRO A 328 -11.66 11.22 -6.18
C PRO A 328 -10.19 10.78 -6.11
N LEU A 329 -9.27 11.72 -6.34
CA LEU A 329 -7.87 11.59 -5.93
C LEU A 329 -7.77 11.64 -4.40
N VAL A 330 -6.68 11.12 -3.83
CA VAL A 330 -6.53 11.01 -2.37
C VAL A 330 -6.49 12.38 -1.65
N SER A 331 -6.16 13.46 -2.36
CA SER A 331 -6.02 14.79 -1.76
C SER A 331 -6.06 15.92 -2.79
N ALA A 332 -6.30 17.14 -2.30
CA ALA A 332 -6.20 18.35 -3.11
C ALA A 332 -4.78 18.56 -3.68
N GLY A 333 -3.74 18.14 -2.96
CA GLY A 333 -2.36 18.16 -3.44
C GLY A 333 -2.18 17.25 -4.65
N ALA A 334 -2.69 16.01 -4.58
CA ALA A 334 -2.66 15.09 -5.71
C ALA A 334 -3.44 15.63 -6.92
N ARG A 335 -4.60 16.28 -6.70
CA ARG A 335 -5.33 16.98 -7.78
C ARG A 335 -4.50 18.10 -8.42
N ALA A 336 -3.79 18.89 -7.62
CA ALA A 336 -2.94 19.95 -8.12
C ALA A 336 -1.79 19.39 -8.98
N GLU A 337 -1.14 18.30 -8.55
CA GLU A 337 -0.09 17.62 -9.33
C GLU A 337 -0.61 17.11 -10.69
N VAL A 338 -1.79 16.50 -10.73
CA VAL A 338 -2.41 16.05 -11.98
C VAL A 338 -2.75 17.24 -12.88
N THR A 339 -3.28 18.33 -12.31
CA THR A 339 -3.61 19.57 -13.04
C THR A 339 -2.35 20.17 -13.66
N GLU A 340 -1.25 20.25 -12.92
CA GLU A 340 0.03 20.73 -13.41
C GLU A 340 0.56 19.86 -14.56
N ALA A 341 0.49 18.53 -14.43
CA ALA A 341 0.94 17.61 -15.47
C ALA A 341 0.14 17.76 -16.78
N VAL A 342 -1.19 17.93 -16.70
CA VAL A 342 -2.04 18.16 -17.88
C VAL A 342 -1.70 19.52 -18.53
N ASN A 343 -1.59 20.58 -17.74
CA ASN A 343 -1.23 21.91 -18.23
C ASN A 343 0.16 21.90 -18.91
N GLN A 344 1.13 21.20 -18.32
CA GLN A 344 2.47 21.06 -18.89
C GLN A 344 2.41 20.35 -20.25
N ALA A 345 1.69 19.24 -20.36
CA ALA A 345 1.55 18.52 -21.62
C ALA A 345 0.91 19.39 -22.72
N GLN A 346 -0.13 20.15 -22.39
CA GLN A 346 -0.76 21.09 -23.32
C GLN A 346 0.18 22.23 -23.74
N ALA A 347 0.96 22.77 -22.80
CA ALA A 347 1.98 23.79 -23.09
C ALA A 347 3.10 23.25 -24.01
N GLU A 348 3.37 21.95 -23.96
CA GLU A 348 4.31 21.24 -24.83
C GLU A 348 3.70 20.80 -26.18
N GLY A 349 2.41 21.08 -26.40
CA GLY A 349 1.74 20.87 -27.68
C GLY A 349 0.81 19.65 -27.75
N ALA A 350 0.57 18.96 -26.64
CA ALA A 350 -0.41 17.87 -26.60
C ALA A 350 -1.85 18.40 -26.75
N GLU A 351 -2.65 17.71 -27.54
CA GLU A 351 -4.07 18.04 -27.74
C GLU A 351 -4.95 17.25 -26.78
N THR A 352 -6.02 17.87 -26.29
CA THR A 352 -7.02 17.18 -25.48
C THR A 352 -8.04 16.50 -26.38
N ILE A 353 -8.00 15.17 -26.42
CA ILE A 353 -8.84 14.35 -27.28
C ILE A 353 -10.18 14.05 -26.62
N ALA A 354 -10.17 13.70 -25.33
CA ALA A 354 -11.36 13.37 -24.58
C ALA A 354 -11.26 13.80 -23.12
N VAL A 355 -12.39 14.22 -22.57
CA VAL A 355 -12.58 14.51 -21.15
C VAL A 355 -13.90 13.89 -20.73
N THR A 356 -13.93 13.25 -19.57
CA THR A 356 -15.19 12.78 -18.97
C THR A 356 -16.03 13.94 -18.47
N GLU A 357 -17.27 14.03 -18.94
CA GLU A 357 -18.24 15.04 -18.47
C GLU A 357 -18.85 14.65 -17.11
N GLY A 358 -19.49 15.62 -16.44
CA GLY A 358 -20.24 15.34 -15.20
C GLY A 358 -19.36 15.02 -13.98
N THR A 359 -18.07 15.35 -14.01
CA THR A 359 -17.18 15.23 -12.84
C THR A 359 -17.69 16.13 -11.71
N PRO A 360 -17.92 15.60 -10.49
CA PRO A 360 -18.41 16.39 -9.37
C PRO A 360 -17.47 17.54 -9.00
N ASP A 361 -18.06 18.61 -8.44
CA ASP A 361 -17.29 19.64 -7.76
C ASP A 361 -16.66 19.08 -6.48
N GLY A 362 -15.49 19.61 -6.12
CA GLY A 362 -14.80 19.25 -4.88
C GLY A 362 -13.28 19.31 -5.04
N PRO A 363 -12.54 19.40 -3.93
CA PRO A 363 -11.09 19.64 -3.96
C PRO A 363 -10.27 18.46 -4.47
N CYS A 364 -10.85 17.26 -4.57
CA CYS A 364 -10.13 16.03 -4.91
C CYS A 364 -10.63 15.36 -6.21
N TYR A 365 -11.77 15.76 -6.77
CA TYR A 365 -12.25 15.21 -8.04
C TYR A 365 -11.44 15.77 -9.21
N PHE A 366 -11.17 14.95 -10.21
CA PHE A 366 -10.51 15.36 -11.46
C PHE A 366 -11.10 14.55 -12.61
N ALA A 367 -11.35 15.19 -13.76
CA ALA A 367 -11.95 14.53 -14.90
C ALA A 367 -10.92 13.64 -15.61
N PRO A 368 -11.19 12.32 -15.81
CA PRO A 368 -10.37 11.50 -16.68
C PRO A 368 -10.17 12.18 -18.04
N THR A 369 -8.90 12.28 -18.47
CA THR A 369 -8.49 13.08 -19.61
C THR A 369 -7.57 12.24 -20.50
N LEU A 370 -7.85 12.23 -21.81
CA LEU A 370 -6.99 11.65 -22.84
C LEU A 370 -6.29 12.77 -23.61
N LEU A 371 -4.97 12.71 -23.63
CA LEU A 371 -4.11 13.62 -24.40
C LEU A 371 -3.40 12.83 -25.51
N ALA A 372 -3.15 13.46 -26.65
CA ALA A 372 -2.36 12.91 -27.76
C ALA A 372 -1.33 13.92 -28.28
#